data_AF-A0A382EMU9-F1
#
_entry.id   AF-A0A382EMU9-F1
#
_cell.length_a   1.000
_cell.length_b   1.000
_cell.length_c   1.000
_cell.angle_alpha   90.00
_cell.angle_beta   90.00
_cell.angle_gamma   90.00
#
_symmetry.space_group_name_H-M   'P 1'
#
loop_
_entity.id
_entity.type
_entity.pdbx_description
1 polymer ?
#
loop_
_entity_poly.entity_id
_entity_poly.type
_entity_poly.pdbx_seq_one_letter_code
_entity_poly.pdbx_strand_id
1 'polypeptide(L)' 'MSMDPINLYDYEARAKLTLSHDAWDFIDAGAMDEFTTRRNRSAFEDLTLRPRFLRDVENRDISTTVLGEEIS' A
#
# COMPACT_ATOMS: atom_id res chain seq x y z
N MET A 1 -11.51 -20.67 -8.58
CA MET A 1 -10.61 -19.84 -7.75
C MET A 1 -11.43 -18.71 -7.18
N SER A 2 -11.30 -18.39 -5.90
CA SER A 2 -11.97 -17.21 -5.35
C SER A 2 -11.49 -15.96 -6.10
N MET A 3 -12.41 -15.06 -6.45
CA MET A 3 -12.14 -13.75 -7.05
C MET A 3 -11.88 -12.67 -5.98
N ASP A 4 -11.65 -13.06 -4.73
CA ASP A 4 -11.38 -12.12 -3.66
C ASP A 4 -10.00 -11.48 -3.84
N PRO A 5 -9.90 -10.14 -3.80
CA PRO A 5 -8.62 -9.43 -3.79
C PRO A 5 -7.71 -9.93 -2.67
N ILE A 6 -6.44 -10.22 -2.97
CA ILE A 6 -5.46 -10.67 -1.97
C ILE A 6 -4.37 -9.63 -1.70
N ASN A 7 -4.28 -8.59 -2.52
CA ASN A 7 -3.36 -7.47 -2.36
C ASN A 7 -4.03 -6.14 -2.77
N LEU A 8 -3.35 -5.02 -2.50
CA LEU A 8 -3.90 -3.68 -2.79
C LEU A 8 -4.14 -3.42 -4.29
N TYR A 9 -3.31 -3.98 -5.19
CA TYR A 9 -3.48 -3.81 -6.64
C TYR A 9 -4.73 -4.53 -7.16
N ASP A 10 -5.11 -5.65 -6.57
CA ASP A 10 -6.36 -6.34 -6.90
C ASP A 10 -7.57 -5.50 -6.48
N TYR A 11 -7.49 -4.84 -5.31
CA TYR A 11 -8.52 -3.90 -4.86
C TYR A 11 -8.61 -2.68 -5.77
N GLU A 12 -7.47 -2.09 -6.16
CA GLU A 12 -7.37 -0.98 -7.10
C GLU A 12 -8.03 -1.33 -8.45
N ALA A 13 -7.67 -2.49 -9.03
CA ALA A 13 -8.26 -2.98 -10.27
C ALA A 13 -9.77 -3.23 -10.16
N ARG A 14 -10.22 -3.80 -9.04
CA ARG A 14 -11.66 -4.03 -8.79
C ARG A 14 -12.41 -2.72 -8.60
N ALA A 15 -11.83 -1.76 -7.89
CA ALA A 15 -12.42 -0.43 -7.67
C ALA A 15 -12.60 0.32 -9.01
N LYS A 16 -11.61 0.28 -9.89
CA LYS A 16 -11.69 0.86 -11.25
C LYS A 16 -12.85 0.31 -12.08
N LEU A 17 -13.21 -0.96 -11.88
CA LEU A 17 -14.34 -1.60 -12.57
C LEU A 17 -15.70 -1.34 -11.88
N THR A 18 -15.70 -1.00 -10.60
CA THR A 18 -16.92 -0.93 -9.77
C THR A 18 -17.41 0.51 -9.58
N LEU A 19 -16.50 1.48 -9.48
CA LEU A 19 -16.83 2.89 -9.27
C LEU A 19 -17.31 3.54 -10.57
N SER A 20 -18.08 4.63 -10.44
CA SER A 20 -18.33 5.50 -11.58
C SER A 20 -17.01 6.13 -12.05
N HIS A 21 -16.93 6.50 -13.32
CA HIS A 21 -15.75 7.11 -13.90
C HIS A 21 -15.30 8.36 -13.12
N ASP A 22 -16.20 9.29 -12.86
CA ASP A 22 -15.87 10.54 -12.13
C ASP A 22 -15.33 10.26 -10.72
N ALA A 23 -15.85 9.25 -10.03
CA ALA A 23 -15.40 8.89 -8.69
C ALA A 23 -14.04 8.18 -8.73
N TRP A 24 -13.83 7.30 -9.72
CA TRP A 24 -12.54 6.66 -9.93
C TRP A 24 -11.45 7.70 -10.23
N ASP A 25 -11.70 8.57 -11.22
CA ASP A 25 -10.76 9.59 -11.65
C ASP A 25 -10.41 10.55 -10.51
N PHE A 26 -11.38 10.92 -9.68
CA PHE A 26 -11.12 11.78 -8.51
C PHE A 26 -10.20 11.12 -7.48
N ILE A 27 -10.30 9.80 -7.28
CA ILE A 27 -9.51 9.07 -6.28
C ILE A 27 -8.12 8.70 -6.81
N ASP A 28 -8.04 8.25 -8.07
CA ASP A 28 -6.82 7.75 -8.71
C ASP A 28 -5.89 8.89 -9.17
N ALA A 29 -6.45 10.04 -9.54
CA ALA A 29 -5.67 11.12 -10.17
C ALA A 29 -4.59 11.72 -9.26
N GLY A 30 -3.43 11.98 -9.86
CA GLY A 30 -2.38 12.80 -9.31
C GLY A 30 -2.42 14.26 -9.80
N ALA A 31 -1.51 15.08 -9.30
CA ALA A 31 -1.35 16.44 -9.81
C ALA A 31 -0.66 16.46 -11.19
N MET A 32 -1.24 17.19 -12.14
CA MET A 32 -0.71 17.38 -13.51
C MET A 32 -0.31 16.05 -14.16
N ASP A 33 0.95 15.86 -14.52
CA ASP A 33 1.44 14.64 -15.18
C ASP A 33 1.65 13.44 -14.22
N GLU A 34 1.19 13.56 -12.97
CA GLU A 34 1.25 12.54 -11.92
C GLU A 34 2.65 12.01 -11.61
N PHE A 35 3.67 12.81 -11.93
CA PHE A 35 5.07 12.42 -11.75
C PHE A 35 5.37 12.05 -10.30
N THR A 36 4.89 12.84 -9.35
CA THR A 36 5.09 12.58 -7.92
C THR A 36 4.39 11.30 -7.47
N THR A 37 3.17 11.02 -7.95
CA THR A 37 2.45 9.78 -7.64
C THR A 37 3.25 8.56 -8.09
N ARG A 38 3.75 8.55 -9.33
CA ARG A 38 4.62 7.47 -9.84
C ARG A 38 5.95 7.38 -9.10
N ARG A 39 6.56 8.52 -8.78
CA ARG A 39 7.82 8.58 -8.03
C ARG A 39 7.67 8.01 -6.62
N ASN A 40 6.57 8.31 -5.92
CA ASN A 40 6.32 7.80 -4.58
C ASN A 40 6.27 6.27 -4.54
N ARG A 41 5.68 5.63 -5.57
CA ARG A 41 5.62 4.17 -5.68
C ARG A 41 6.99 3.57 -6.02
N SER A 42 7.63 4.07 -7.07
CA SER A 42 8.93 3.55 -7.54
C SER A 42 10.08 3.77 -6.55
N ALA A 43 10.03 4.81 -5.71
CA ALA A 43 11.07 5.06 -4.71
C ALA A 43 11.27 3.91 -3.71
N PHE A 44 10.26 3.06 -3.48
CA PHE A 44 10.41 1.88 -2.62
C PHE A 44 11.18 0.74 -3.30
N GLU A 45 11.22 0.69 -4.63
CA GLU A 45 11.96 -0.33 -5.39
C GLU A 45 13.49 -0.15 -5.24
N ASP A 46 13.93 1.08 -4.98
CA ASP A 46 15.34 1.41 -4.72
C ASP A 46 15.82 0.95 -3.33
N LEU A 47 14.89 0.61 -2.42
CA LEU A 47 15.21 0.20 -1.05
C LEU A 47 15.24 -1.32 -0.92
N THR A 48 16.41 -1.87 -0.56
CA THR A 48 16.57 -3.30 -0.29
C THR A 48 16.58 -3.58 1.21
N LEU A 49 15.85 -4.60 1.64
CA LEU A 49 15.96 -5.13 3.00
C LEU A 49 17.14 -6.09 3.10
N ARG A 50 17.93 -5.99 4.18
CA ARG A 50 18.96 -6.98 4.54
C ARG A 50 18.42 -7.86 5.69
N PRO A 51 17.94 -9.09 5.41
CA PRO A 51 17.40 -9.96 6.44
C PRO A 51 18.45 -10.33 7.49
N ARG A 52 18.00 -10.50 8.74
CA ARG A 52 18.82 -11.01 9.84
C ARG A 52 18.39 -12.44 10.15
N PHE A 53 19.25 -13.40 9.85
CA PHE A 53 18.98 -14.82 10.06
C PHE A 53 19.17 -15.22 11.52
N LEU A 54 18.60 -16.38 11.88
CA LEU A 54 18.69 -16.98 13.22
C LEU A 54 18.17 -16.03 14.33
N ARG A 55 17.11 -15.29 14.01
CA ARG A 55 16.35 -14.49 14.98
C ARG A 55 15.04 -15.18 15.26
N ASP A 56 14.72 -15.34 16.54
CA ASP A 56 13.38 -15.75 16.94
C ASP A 56 12.39 -14.64 16.58
N VAL A 57 11.36 -15.02 15.84
CA VAL A 57 10.28 -14.17 15.34
C VAL A 57 8.93 -14.83 15.57
N GLU A 58 8.82 -15.77 16.52
CA GLU A 58 7.57 -16.43 16.90
C GLU A 58 6.53 -15.38 17.31
N ASN A 59 6.92 -14.46 18.21
CA ASN A 59 6.11 -13.35 18.67
C ASN A 59 6.48 -12.07 17.94
N ARG A 60 5.67 -11.66 16.96
CA ARG A 60 5.82 -10.39 16.25
C ARG A 60 4.81 -9.40 16.81
N ASP A 61 5.31 -8.35 17.43
CA ASP A 61 4.51 -7.22 17.88
C ASP A 61 4.70 -6.06 16.90
N ILE A 62 3.59 -5.60 16.31
CA ILE A 62 3.55 -4.47 15.38
C ILE A 62 2.94 -3.22 16.03
N SER A 63 2.53 -3.31 17.31
CA SER A 63 2.01 -2.17 18.04
C SER A 63 3.07 -1.06 18.16
N THR A 64 2.59 0.17 18.18
CA THR A 64 3.47 1.34 18.30
C THR A 64 2.68 2.52 18.85
N THR A 65 3.37 3.63 19.11
CA THR A 65 2.75 4.86 19.60
C THR A 65 2.83 5.99 18.57
N VAL A 66 1.74 6.74 18.44
CA VAL A 66 1.68 7.96 17.61
C VAL A 66 1.16 9.09 18.48
N LEU A 67 1.98 10.13 18.64
CA LEU A 67 1.66 11.30 19.48
C LEU A 67 1.29 10.95 20.94
N GLY A 68 1.80 9.84 21.46
CA GLY A 68 1.55 9.35 22.82
C GLY A 68 0.41 8.34 22.95
N GLU A 69 -0.31 8.06 21.86
CA GLU A 69 -1.41 7.08 21.84
C GLU A 69 -0.95 5.76 21.24
N GLU A 70 -1.30 4.64 21.88
CA GLU A 70 -1.05 3.29 21.37
C GLU A 70 -1.94 2.99 20.16
N ILE A 71 -1.37 2.42 19.10
CA ILE A 71 -2.07 1.99 17.89
C ILE A 71 -1.74 0.52 17.54
N SER A 72 -2.71 -0.15 16.91
CA SER A 72 -2.64 -1.55 16.46
C SER A 72 -2.29 -1.69 15.00
#